data_AF-A0AAW2D2H6-F1
#
_entry.id   AF-A0AAW2D2H6-F1
#
_cell.length_a   1.000
_cell.length_b   1.000
_cell.length_c   1.000
_cell.angle_alpha   90.00
_cell.angle_beta   90.00
_cell.angle_gamma   90.00
#
_symmetry.space_group_name_H-M   'P 1'
#
loop_
_entity.id
_entity.type
_entity.pdbx_description
1 polymer ?
#
loop_
_entity_poly.entity_id
_entity_poly.type
_entity_poly.pdbx_seq_one_letter_code
_entity_poly.pdbx_strand_id
1 'polypeptide(L)'
;MAYTYTTPWLLVVAELLILVSITESKVPAIIVFGDSTVDAGNNNVVPTLLKSNFRPYGRDFAGGRPTGRFSNGRIPPDFISEAFGLKSTVPAYLDPAYNISDFATGVCFASAGTGYDNATSDVLKVIPMWKELEYYKEYQNKLRAYVGKDKANEILSEALYLMSLGTNDFLENYYLSPKRQSQFTVQQYEDFLIGLAENFIRELYGLGVRKISLTGLPPMGCLPLERTINILGQNECVEKYNTVALEFNGKLNGLVERLNKELPGLRLLSADAYKILDQIIKKPSLYGFDVVAKACCSTGKFELGYLCNELSPFTCSDANNGFSALDLSSINFCWEWLHAWEMYKDDRLPQLVDLLLNKDFCEVEAIRFLKVGLLCVQEECRLRPRMSTAIRMMSDEINIDNVHVSQPGLITDMMAVTTSQKHSLNSINSMHSPGYSPLYL
;
A
#
# COMPACT_ATOMS: atom_id res chain seq x y z
N MET A 1 -54.19 23.78 49.28
CA MET A 1 -54.18 23.84 47.80
C MET A 1 -52.73 24.01 47.36
N ALA A 2 -52.00 22.90 47.21
CA ALA A 2 -50.64 22.93 46.68
C ALA A 2 -50.76 22.79 45.15
N TYR A 3 -50.52 23.88 44.45
CA TYR A 3 -50.53 23.92 42.99
C TYR A 3 -49.37 23.09 42.44
N THR A 4 -49.71 22.26 41.47
CA THR A 4 -48.88 21.39 40.63
C THR A 4 -47.77 22.17 39.91
N TYR A 5 -46.52 21.95 40.30
CA TYR A 5 -45.31 22.49 39.61
C TYR A 5 -44.44 21.39 38.97
N THR A 6 -44.95 20.16 38.81
CA THR A 6 -44.16 19.02 38.32
C THR A 6 -44.25 18.81 36.79
N THR A 7 -45.13 19.52 36.09
CA THR A 7 -45.36 19.39 34.64
C THR A 7 -44.32 20.07 33.72
N PRO A 8 -43.65 21.20 34.06
CA PRO A 8 -42.70 21.84 33.15
C PRO A 8 -41.38 21.06 32.99
N TRP A 9 -40.93 20.39 34.06
CA TRP A 9 -39.66 19.66 34.08
C TRP A 9 -39.70 18.41 33.20
N LEU A 10 -40.83 17.71 33.15
CA LEU A 10 -40.98 16.52 32.31
C LEU A 10 -40.98 16.86 30.81
N LEU A 11 -41.54 18.02 30.42
CA LEU A 11 -41.50 18.51 29.04
C LEU A 11 -40.08 18.96 28.64
N VAL A 12 -39.37 19.66 29.52
CA VAL A 12 -37.98 20.07 29.27
C VAL A 12 -37.04 18.86 29.18
N VAL A 13 -37.21 17.86 30.05
CA VAL A 13 -36.43 16.61 29.99
C VAL A 13 -36.80 15.80 28.75
N ALA A 14 -38.06 15.76 28.34
CA ALA A 14 -38.46 15.11 27.09
C ALA A 14 -37.89 15.83 25.85
N GLU A 15 -37.92 17.17 25.80
CA GLU A 15 -37.28 17.95 24.72
C GLU A 15 -35.75 17.79 24.72
N LEU A 16 -35.10 17.74 25.87
CA LEU A 16 -33.67 17.44 26.00
C LEU A 16 -33.34 16.00 25.57
N LEU A 17 -34.19 15.02 25.88
CA LEU A 17 -33.99 13.62 25.45
C LEU A 17 -34.28 13.43 23.95
N ILE A 18 -35.21 14.21 23.39
CA ILE A 18 -35.46 14.28 21.95
C ILE A 18 -34.27 14.95 21.25
N LEU A 19 -33.72 16.05 21.80
CA LEU A 19 -32.51 16.70 21.29
C LEU A 19 -31.28 15.80 21.39
N VAL A 20 -31.10 15.05 22.49
CA VAL A 20 -30.01 14.08 22.67
C VAL A 20 -30.15 12.89 21.71
N SER A 21 -31.37 12.48 21.35
CA SER A 21 -31.63 11.45 20.34
C SER A 21 -31.43 11.95 18.89
N ILE A 22 -31.36 13.27 18.67
CA ILE A 22 -31.10 13.88 17.36
C ILE A 22 -29.60 14.19 17.16
N THR A 23 -28.77 14.08 18.20
CA THR A 23 -27.32 14.35 18.13
C THR A 23 -26.45 13.12 18.33
N GLU A 24 -26.86 11.95 17.86
CA GLU A 24 -25.86 11.00 17.36
C GLU A 24 -25.36 11.56 16.04
N SER A 25 -24.15 12.14 16.04
CA SER A 25 -23.41 12.39 14.79
C SER A 25 -23.12 11.02 14.17
N LYS A 26 -24.08 10.53 13.38
CA LYS A 26 -23.92 9.29 12.62
C LYS A 26 -22.91 9.58 11.53
N VAL A 27 -21.82 8.81 11.51
CA VAL A 27 -20.90 8.79 10.38
C VAL A 27 -21.67 8.18 9.20
N PRO A 28 -22.02 8.96 8.16
CA PRO A 28 -22.87 8.48 7.07
C PRO A 28 -22.10 7.68 6.02
N ALA A 29 -20.77 7.83 5.97
CA ALA A 29 -19.90 7.10 5.05
C ALA A 29 -18.48 6.96 5.58
N ILE A 30 -17.81 5.87 5.18
CA ILE A 30 -16.36 5.68 5.34
C ILE A 30 -15.67 5.88 3.99
N ILE A 31 -14.76 6.86 3.91
CA ILE A 31 -14.03 7.17 2.68
C ILE A 31 -12.54 6.91 2.92
N VAL A 32 -11.90 6.15 2.03
CA VAL A 32 -10.57 5.59 2.30
C VAL A 32 -9.57 6.02 1.23
N PHE A 33 -8.40 6.49 1.67
CA PHE A 33 -7.21 6.76 0.87
C PHE A 33 -6.04 5.97 1.45
N GLY A 34 -5.12 5.52 0.60
CA GLY A 34 -3.90 4.92 1.12
C GLY A 34 -3.29 3.80 0.31
N ASP A 35 -2.56 2.93 1.01
CA ASP A 35 -1.80 1.85 0.42
C ASP A 35 -2.44 0.46 0.58
N SER A 36 -1.62 -0.60 0.51
CA SER A 36 -2.05 -2.00 0.60
C SER A 36 -2.71 -2.35 1.94
N THR A 37 -2.45 -1.59 3.00
CA THR A 37 -3.11 -1.79 4.31
C THR A 37 -4.62 -1.56 4.25
N VAL A 38 -5.09 -0.80 3.26
CA VAL A 38 -6.47 -0.35 3.14
C VAL A 38 -7.05 -0.49 1.72
N ASP A 39 -6.28 -0.99 0.76
CA ASP A 39 -6.74 -1.26 -0.61
C ASP A 39 -7.79 -2.39 -0.65
N ALA A 40 -8.96 -2.07 -1.18
CA ALA A 40 -10.08 -2.99 -1.33
C ALA A 40 -10.05 -3.78 -2.66
N GLY A 41 -9.10 -3.47 -3.55
CA GLY A 41 -8.92 -4.10 -4.86
C GLY A 41 -8.80 -3.15 -6.05
N ASN A 42 -8.49 -1.85 -5.85
CA ASN A 42 -8.33 -0.91 -6.96
C ASN A 42 -7.20 -1.33 -7.91
N ASN A 43 -6.14 -1.95 -7.38
CA ASN A 43 -5.04 -2.45 -8.19
C ASN A 43 -5.45 -3.53 -9.20
N ASN A 44 -6.62 -4.16 -9.06
CA ASN A 44 -7.09 -5.18 -10.00
C ASN A 44 -7.26 -4.64 -11.42
N VAL A 45 -7.67 -3.38 -11.55
CA VAL A 45 -7.94 -2.74 -12.85
C VAL A 45 -6.76 -1.96 -13.41
N VAL A 46 -5.64 -1.92 -12.70
CA VAL A 46 -4.42 -1.23 -13.10
C VAL A 46 -3.41 -2.27 -13.62
N PRO A 47 -2.59 -1.94 -14.65
CA PRO A 47 -1.56 -2.84 -15.15
C PRO A 47 -0.33 -2.88 -14.22
N THR A 48 -0.50 -3.40 -13.01
CA THR A 48 0.57 -3.59 -12.01
C THR A 48 0.70 -5.06 -11.60
N LEU A 49 1.87 -5.43 -11.07
CA LEU A 49 2.09 -6.74 -10.43
C LEU A 49 1.57 -6.79 -8.99
N LEU A 50 1.27 -5.63 -8.37
CA LEU A 50 0.72 -5.54 -7.01
C LEU A 50 -0.75 -5.89 -6.98
N LYS A 51 -1.04 -7.18 -7.09
CA LYS A 51 -2.40 -7.71 -6.99
C LYS A 51 -2.45 -8.85 -5.97
N SER A 52 -3.60 -8.95 -5.31
CA SER A 52 -3.96 -10.00 -4.35
C SER A 52 -5.36 -10.57 -4.70
N ASN A 53 -5.67 -10.64 -6.01
CA ASN A 53 -6.93 -11.14 -6.55
C ASN A 53 -6.90 -12.64 -6.89
N PHE A 54 -6.07 -13.39 -6.18
CA PHE A 54 -5.93 -14.84 -6.27
C PHE A 54 -5.76 -15.43 -4.86
N ARG A 55 -5.89 -16.74 -4.71
CA ARG A 55 -5.77 -17.41 -3.41
C ARG A 55 -4.29 -17.52 -2.98
N PRO A 56 -3.96 -17.44 -1.68
CA PRO A 56 -4.84 -17.62 -0.53
C PRO A 56 -5.54 -16.34 -0.03
N TYR A 57 -5.32 -15.19 -0.68
CA TYR A 57 -6.04 -13.96 -0.31
C TYR A 57 -7.55 -14.16 -0.41
N GLY A 58 -8.28 -13.48 0.47
CA GLY A 58 -9.74 -13.56 0.54
C GLY A 58 -10.33 -14.94 0.91
N ARG A 59 -9.53 -15.92 1.36
CA ARG A 59 -10.05 -17.23 1.81
C ARG A 59 -11.09 -17.13 2.94
N ASP A 60 -10.95 -16.13 3.80
CA ASP A 60 -11.85 -15.81 4.92
C ASP A 60 -12.78 -14.64 4.61
N PHE A 61 -12.67 -14.07 3.40
CA PHE A 61 -13.63 -13.08 2.91
C PHE A 61 -14.94 -13.76 2.49
N ALA A 62 -16.03 -12.99 2.40
CA ALA A 62 -17.34 -13.52 2.06
C ALA A 62 -17.31 -14.34 0.76
N GLY A 63 -17.67 -15.63 0.86
CA GLY A 63 -17.64 -16.58 -0.26
C GLY A 63 -16.25 -17.11 -0.64
N GLY A 64 -15.22 -16.87 0.18
CA GLY A 64 -13.84 -17.32 -0.07
C GLY A 64 -13.24 -16.71 -1.33
N ARG A 65 -13.63 -15.47 -1.65
CA ARG A 65 -13.30 -14.79 -2.90
C ARG A 65 -12.14 -13.80 -2.69
N PRO A 66 -11.05 -13.90 -3.45
CA PRO A 66 -10.01 -12.89 -3.45
C PRO A 66 -10.52 -11.63 -4.15
N THR A 67 -10.59 -10.51 -3.42
CA THR A 67 -11.07 -9.23 -3.98
C THR A 67 -9.93 -8.30 -4.40
N GLY A 68 -8.66 -8.66 -4.16
CA GLY A 68 -7.54 -7.71 -4.25
C GLY A 68 -7.23 -6.98 -2.94
N ARG A 69 -7.82 -7.42 -1.81
CA ARG A 69 -7.39 -7.06 -0.46
C ARG A 69 -6.12 -7.85 -0.13
N PHE A 70 -5.08 -7.17 0.36
CA PHE A 70 -3.82 -7.79 0.82
C PHE A 70 -3.99 -8.45 2.20
N SER A 71 -5.00 -9.32 2.30
CA SER A 71 -5.38 -10.05 3.50
C SER A 71 -6.11 -11.34 3.09
N ASN A 72 -6.13 -12.32 3.99
CA ASN A 72 -7.01 -13.48 3.92
C ASN A 72 -8.50 -13.09 3.99
N GLY A 73 -8.86 -11.90 4.49
CA GLY A 73 -10.25 -11.50 4.68
C GLY A 73 -10.48 -10.00 4.59
N ARG A 74 -11.28 -9.49 5.52
CA ARG A 74 -11.62 -8.07 5.65
C ARG A 74 -10.40 -7.27 6.13
N ILE A 75 -10.34 -6.02 5.70
CA ILE A 75 -9.27 -5.06 6.07
C ILE A 75 -9.80 -4.03 7.08
N PRO A 76 -8.95 -3.26 7.79
CA PRO A 76 -9.38 -2.35 8.85
C PRO A 76 -10.56 -1.42 8.49
N PRO A 77 -10.65 -0.82 7.28
CA PRO A 77 -11.80 0.00 6.90
C PRO A 77 -13.13 -0.74 6.94
N ASP A 78 -13.15 -2.03 6.65
CA ASP A 78 -14.37 -2.87 6.65
C ASP A 78 -14.93 -2.99 8.08
N PHE A 79 -14.06 -3.27 9.06
CA PHE A 79 -14.43 -3.36 10.47
C PHE A 79 -14.86 -2.01 11.05
N ILE A 80 -14.19 -0.93 10.64
CA ILE A 80 -14.57 0.43 11.05
C ILE A 80 -15.95 0.78 10.49
N SER A 81 -16.22 0.46 9.21
CA SER A 81 -17.52 0.69 8.59
C SER A 81 -18.64 -0.05 9.32
N GLU A 82 -18.44 -1.34 9.62
CA GLU A 82 -19.40 -2.14 10.39
C GLU A 82 -19.64 -1.58 11.80
N ALA A 83 -18.59 -1.13 12.50
CA ALA A 83 -18.69 -0.57 13.84
C ALA A 83 -19.52 0.73 13.89
N PHE A 84 -19.56 1.49 12.79
CA PHE A 84 -20.42 2.67 12.65
C PHE A 84 -21.83 2.35 12.14
N GLY A 85 -22.19 1.06 12.03
CA GLY A 85 -23.51 0.63 11.56
C GLY A 85 -23.71 0.77 10.04
N LEU A 86 -22.61 0.91 9.29
CA LEU A 86 -22.62 0.95 7.82
C LEU A 86 -22.42 -0.47 7.26
N LYS A 87 -22.23 -0.59 5.94
CA LYS A 87 -22.00 -1.88 5.28
C LYS A 87 -20.74 -2.55 5.86
N SER A 88 -20.76 -3.87 5.97
CA SER A 88 -19.64 -4.65 6.54
C SER A 88 -18.38 -4.71 5.67
N THR A 89 -18.41 -4.08 4.49
CA THR A 89 -17.30 -3.99 3.54
C THR A 89 -17.30 -2.63 2.84
N VAL A 90 -16.13 -2.04 2.65
CA VAL A 90 -15.92 -0.83 1.86
C VAL A 90 -15.43 -1.22 0.45
N PRO A 91 -16.20 -0.94 -0.62
CA PRO A 91 -15.84 -1.35 -1.98
C PRO A 91 -14.72 -0.48 -2.58
N ALA A 92 -13.93 -1.08 -3.48
CA ALA A 92 -12.96 -0.37 -4.31
C ALA A 92 -13.68 0.49 -5.35
N TYR A 93 -13.27 1.75 -5.51
CA TYR A 93 -13.91 2.70 -6.42
C TYR A 93 -13.86 2.25 -7.89
N LEU A 94 -12.78 1.58 -8.30
CA LEU A 94 -12.57 1.14 -9.67
C LEU A 94 -13.14 -0.25 -9.99
N ASP A 95 -13.69 -0.97 -9.00
CA ASP A 95 -14.26 -2.29 -9.25
C ASP A 95 -15.60 -2.16 -10.00
N PRO A 96 -15.71 -2.73 -11.22
CA PRO A 96 -16.91 -2.59 -12.06
C PRO A 96 -18.15 -3.29 -11.49
N ALA A 97 -18.01 -4.10 -10.43
CA ALA A 97 -19.14 -4.71 -9.74
C ALA A 97 -19.96 -3.71 -8.91
N TYR A 98 -19.41 -2.53 -8.61
CA TYR A 98 -20.04 -1.51 -7.76
C TYR A 98 -20.42 -0.26 -8.54
N ASN A 99 -21.40 0.47 -8.03
CA ASN A 99 -21.83 1.75 -8.59
C ASN A 99 -22.04 2.81 -7.50
N ILE A 100 -22.51 4.01 -7.87
CA ILE A 100 -22.66 5.13 -6.93
C ILE A 100 -23.59 4.84 -5.75
N SER A 101 -24.61 3.98 -5.91
CA SER A 101 -25.47 3.57 -4.80
C SER A 101 -24.71 2.73 -3.77
N ASP A 102 -23.69 2.00 -4.20
CA ASP A 102 -22.82 1.26 -3.30
C ASP A 102 -21.89 2.18 -2.53
N PHE A 103 -21.33 3.15 -3.24
CA PHE A 103 -20.36 4.12 -2.74
C PHE A 103 -20.93 5.16 -1.78
N ALA A 104 -22.27 5.37 -1.79
CA ALA A 104 -22.92 6.39 -0.98
C ALA A 104 -22.70 6.25 0.54
N THR A 105 -22.40 5.04 1.03
CA THR A 105 -22.10 4.75 2.45
C THR A 105 -20.65 4.35 2.69
N GLY A 106 -19.84 4.25 1.64
CA GLY A 106 -18.41 4.01 1.78
C GLY A 106 -17.73 3.64 0.48
N VAL A 107 -16.50 4.11 0.30
CA VAL A 107 -15.71 3.93 -0.92
C VAL A 107 -14.22 3.99 -0.61
N CYS A 108 -13.45 3.14 -1.27
CA CYS A 108 -12.01 3.06 -1.14
C CYS A 108 -11.30 3.48 -2.43
N PHE A 109 -10.41 4.46 -2.35
CA PHE A 109 -9.54 4.95 -3.43
C PHE A 109 -8.10 4.45 -3.31
N ALA A 110 -7.76 3.80 -2.19
CA ALA A 110 -6.42 3.32 -1.89
C ALA A 110 -5.89 2.35 -2.95
N SER A 111 -4.57 2.29 -3.07
CA SER A 111 -3.84 1.49 -4.04
C SER A 111 -2.58 0.90 -3.42
N ALA A 112 -2.44 -0.43 -3.45
CA ALA A 112 -1.25 -1.07 -2.94
C ALA A 112 0.05 -0.55 -3.59
N GLY A 113 1.09 -0.34 -2.78
CA GLY A 113 2.38 0.23 -3.18
C GLY A 113 2.42 1.76 -3.24
N THR A 114 1.33 2.44 -2.92
CA THR A 114 1.29 3.90 -2.91
C THR A 114 1.95 4.48 -1.66
N GLY A 115 2.51 5.68 -1.80
CA GLY A 115 3.08 6.47 -0.71
C GLY A 115 2.70 7.94 -0.86
N TYR A 116 3.15 8.77 0.07
CA TYR A 116 3.01 10.23 -0.04
C TYR A 116 3.87 10.77 -1.20
N ASP A 117 5.08 10.25 -1.39
CA ASP A 117 5.94 10.63 -2.51
C ASP A 117 5.46 9.94 -3.79
N ASN A 118 5.14 10.74 -4.80
CA ASN A 118 4.70 10.22 -6.10
C ASN A 118 5.73 9.27 -6.75
N ALA A 119 7.03 9.47 -6.46
CA ALA A 119 8.06 8.57 -6.96
C ALA A 119 7.95 7.14 -6.40
N THR A 120 7.31 6.96 -5.24
CA THR A 120 7.04 5.64 -4.65
C THR A 120 6.09 4.85 -5.54
N SER A 121 4.98 5.46 -5.97
CA SER A 121 4.00 4.80 -6.85
C SER A 121 4.54 4.51 -8.25
N ASP A 122 5.53 5.28 -8.70
CA ASP A 122 6.21 5.06 -9.99
C ASP A 122 7.04 3.78 -10.03
N VAL A 123 7.44 3.23 -8.87
CA VAL A 123 8.26 2.01 -8.78
C VAL A 123 7.51 0.81 -9.34
N LEU A 124 6.22 0.67 -9.02
CA LEU A 124 5.37 -0.44 -9.50
C LEU A 124 4.16 -0.02 -10.31
N LYS A 125 4.17 1.23 -10.81
CA LYS A 125 3.13 1.77 -11.70
C LYS A 125 1.73 1.60 -11.12
N VAL A 126 1.60 1.94 -9.84
CA VAL A 126 0.35 1.90 -9.09
C VAL A 126 -0.31 3.28 -9.06
N ILE A 127 -1.51 3.39 -8.48
CA ILE A 127 -2.26 4.65 -8.48
C ILE A 127 -1.62 5.60 -7.46
N PRO A 128 -1.00 6.71 -7.88
CA PRO A 128 -0.40 7.63 -6.93
C PRO A 128 -1.44 8.40 -6.12
N MET A 129 -1.04 8.91 -4.95
CA MET A 129 -1.91 9.64 -4.02
C MET A 129 -2.69 10.80 -4.70
N TRP A 130 -2.07 11.54 -5.62
CA TRP A 130 -2.77 12.61 -6.35
C TRP A 130 -3.90 12.07 -7.23
N LYS A 131 -3.77 10.85 -7.75
CA LYS A 131 -4.79 10.21 -8.58
C LYS A 131 -5.94 9.68 -7.73
N GLU A 132 -5.68 9.20 -6.52
CA GLU A 132 -6.72 8.89 -5.54
C GLU A 132 -7.59 10.13 -5.26
N LEU A 133 -6.98 11.31 -5.16
CA LEU A 133 -7.70 12.57 -5.00
C LEU A 133 -8.54 12.96 -6.21
N GLU A 134 -8.07 12.68 -7.44
CA GLU A 134 -8.87 12.89 -8.64
C GLU A 134 -10.10 11.98 -8.66
N TYR A 135 -9.94 10.71 -8.29
CA TYR A 135 -11.07 9.79 -8.15
C TYR A 135 -12.06 10.25 -7.08
N TYR A 136 -11.56 10.81 -5.97
CA TYR A 136 -12.43 11.42 -4.97
C TYR A 136 -13.21 12.63 -5.52
N LYS A 137 -12.56 13.53 -6.27
CA LYS A 137 -13.23 14.67 -6.93
C LYS A 137 -14.32 14.20 -7.90
N GLU A 138 -14.05 13.14 -8.66
CA GLU A 138 -15.05 12.50 -9.53
C GLU A 138 -16.21 11.89 -8.74
N TYR A 139 -15.91 11.15 -7.67
CA TYR A 139 -16.89 10.57 -6.76
C TYR A 139 -17.80 11.65 -6.15
N GLN A 140 -17.26 12.80 -5.71
CA GLN A 140 -18.09 13.88 -5.17
C GLN A 140 -19.13 14.36 -6.20
N ASN A 141 -18.76 14.44 -7.48
CA ASN A 141 -19.69 14.82 -8.54
C ASN A 141 -20.76 13.75 -8.79
N LYS A 142 -20.36 12.47 -8.84
CA LYS A 142 -21.30 11.35 -8.97
C LYS A 142 -22.27 11.29 -7.78
N LEU A 143 -21.78 11.49 -6.57
CA LEU A 143 -22.60 11.48 -5.36
C LEU A 143 -23.62 12.62 -5.37
N ARG A 144 -23.19 13.85 -5.71
CA ARG A 144 -24.09 15.01 -5.85
C ARG A 144 -25.18 14.77 -6.90
N ALA A 145 -24.83 14.11 -8.01
CA ALA A 145 -25.81 13.75 -9.03
C ALA A 145 -26.80 12.68 -8.56
N TYR A 146 -26.36 11.76 -7.70
CA TYR A 146 -27.16 10.64 -7.22
C TYR A 146 -28.12 11.01 -6.07
N VAL A 147 -27.63 11.68 -5.02
CA VAL A 147 -28.44 12.01 -3.82
C VAL A 147 -28.87 13.47 -3.73
N GLY A 148 -28.46 14.31 -4.70
CA GLY A 148 -28.66 15.76 -4.65
C GLY A 148 -27.55 16.48 -3.89
N LYS A 149 -27.38 17.77 -4.20
CA LYS A 149 -26.24 18.58 -3.73
C LYS A 149 -26.18 18.71 -2.20
N ASP A 150 -27.32 19.01 -1.57
CA ASP A 150 -27.36 19.28 -0.13
C ASP A 150 -27.07 18.00 0.67
N LYS A 151 -27.71 16.88 0.30
CA LYS A 151 -27.46 15.60 0.96
C LYS A 151 -26.05 15.09 0.73
N ALA A 152 -25.50 15.25 -0.48
CA ALA A 152 -24.12 14.88 -0.76
C ALA A 152 -23.13 15.70 0.07
N ASN A 153 -23.36 17.01 0.22
CA ASN A 153 -22.50 17.86 1.05
C ASN A 153 -22.56 17.46 2.52
N GLU A 154 -23.75 17.12 3.04
CA GLU A 154 -23.91 16.56 4.40
C GLU A 154 -23.12 15.25 4.56
N ILE A 155 -23.27 14.30 3.62
CA ILE A 155 -22.51 13.04 3.64
C ILE A 155 -21.01 13.32 3.63
N LEU A 156 -20.53 14.18 2.73
CA LEU A 156 -19.10 14.45 2.57
C LEU A 156 -18.50 15.18 3.78
N SER A 157 -19.23 16.10 4.42
CA SER A 157 -18.76 16.80 5.63
C SER A 157 -18.82 15.91 6.87
N GLU A 158 -19.81 15.02 6.96
CA GLU A 158 -19.99 14.14 8.10
C GLU A 158 -19.35 12.75 7.94
N ALA A 159 -18.80 12.41 6.78
CA ALA A 159 -18.06 11.16 6.57
C ALA A 159 -16.79 11.10 7.43
N LEU A 160 -16.37 9.88 7.77
CA LEU A 160 -15.06 9.61 8.34
C LEU A 160 -14.11 9.19 7.23
N TYR A 161 -13.00 9.91 7.12
CA TYR A 161 -11.97 9.66 6.14
C TYR A 161 -10.82 8.91 6.81
N LEU A 162 -10.40 7.80 6.21
CA LEU A 162 -9.28 7.00 6.67
C LEU A 162 -8.11 7.20 5.71
N MET A 163 -6.93 7.50 6.25
CA MET A 163 -5.69 7.63 5.49
C MET A 163 -4.62 6.70 6.08
N SER A 164 -3.99 5.89 5.23
CA SER A 164 -2.90 4.99 5.63
C SER A 164 -1.85 4.92 4.53
N LEU A 165 -0.72 5.61 4.74
CA LEU A 165 0.36 5.81 3.77
C LEU A 165 1.69 5.97 4.53
N GLY A 166 2.79 5.70 3.84
CA GLY A 166 4.13 6.10 4.28
C GLY A 166 5.12 4.97 4.42
N THR A 167 4.66 3.73 4.71
CA THR A 167 5.55 2.58 4.85
C THR A 167 6.32 2.33 3.56
N ASN A 168 5.63 2.42 2.42
CA ASN A 168 6.22 2.24 1.09
C ASN A 168 7.21 3.37 0.75
N ASP A 169 7.00 4.60 1.23
CA ASP A 169 7.96 5.68 0.97
C ASP A 169 9.35 5.36 1.54
N PHE A 170 9.40 4.69 2.70
CA PHE A 170 10.65 4.27 3.32
C PHE A 170 11.16 2.94 2.78
N LEU A 171 10.35 1.88 2.89
CA LEU A 171 10.79 0.53 2.55
C LEU A 171 10.88 0.34 1.04
N GLU A 172 9.88 0.82 0.30
CA GLU A 172 9.73 0.53 -1.13
C GLU A 172 10.44 1.56 -2.03
N ASN A 173 10.74 2.76 -1.51
CA ASN A 173 11.41 3.83 -2.25
C ASN A 173 12.74 4.27 -1.61
N TYR A 174 12.75 4.81 -0.39
CA TYR A 174 13.97 5.39 0.19
C TYR A 174 15.09 4.38 0.44
N TYR A 175 14.80 3.20 0.99
CA TYR A 175 15.83 2.21 1.31
C TYR A 175 16.22 1.33 0.12
N LEU A 176 15.30 1.12 -0.83
CA LEU A 176 15.55 0.29 -2.01
C LEU A 176 16.09 1.08 -3.21
N SER A 177 15.90 2.40 -3.27
CA SER A 177 16.37 3.22 -4.39
C SER A 177 17.52 4.14 -3.97
N PRO A 178 18.72 4.04 -4.59
CA PRO A 178 19.83 4.95 -4.32
C PRO A 178 19.51 6.40 -4.70
N LYS A 179 18.51 6.60 -5.58
CA LYS A 179 18.10 7.94 -6.03
C LYS A 179 17.62 8.81 -4.88
N ARG A 180 16.72 8.32 -4.02
CA ARG A 180 16.21 9.11 -2.89
C ARG A 180 17.27 9.32 -1.81
N GLN A 181 18.09 8.31 -1.53
CA GLN A 181 19.22 8.45 -0.59
C GLN A 181 20.26 9.48 -1.03
N SER A 182 20.43 9.66 -2.35
CA SER A 182 21.33 10.70 -2.88
C SER A 182 20.77 12.12 -2.78
N GLN A 183 19.46 12.26 -2.58
CA GLN A 183 18.75 13.55 -2.53
C GLN A 183 18.45 14.00 -1.11
N PHE A 184 18.21 13.06 -0.20
CA PHE A 184 17.74 13.36 1.15
C PHE A 184 18.45 12.48 2.18
N THR A 185 18.81 13.06 3.32
CA THR A 185 18.95 12.29 4.55
C THR A 185 17.59 11.75 5.00
N VAL A 186 17.56 10.77 5.89
CA VAL A 186 16.30 10.20 6.39
C VAL A 186 15.41 11.30 6.99
N GLN A 187 15.97 12.17 7.83
CA GLN A 187 15.22 13.27 8.46
C GLN A 187 14.68 14.27 7.43
N GLN A 188 15.46 14.60 6.41
CA GLN A 188 15.00 15.48 5.33
C GLN A 188 13.86 14.82 4.53
N TYR A 189 13.93 13.50 4.34
CA TYR A 189 12.89 12.76 3.65
C TYR A 189 11.61 12.67 4.48
N GLU A 190 11.70 12.45 5.79
CA GLU A 190 10.55 12.56 6.69
C GLU A 190 9.87 13.93 6.59
N ASP A 191 10.65 15.01 6.65
CA ASP A 191 10.10 16.38 6.56
C ASP A 191 9.44 16.62 5.20
N PHE A 192 10.02 16.08 4.12
CA PHE A 192 9.44 16.11 2.78
C PHE A 192 8.09 15.39 2.73
N LEU A 193 8.00 14.17 3.24
CA LEU A 193 6.76 13.39 3.29
C LEU A 193 5.69 14.06 4.17
N ILE A 194 6.07 14.65 5.30
CA ILE A 194 5.15 15.44 6.16
C ILE A 194 4.59 16.64 5.40
N GLY A 195 5.41 17.33 4.60
CA GLY A 195 4.94 18.42 3.74
C GLY A 195 3.94 17.94 2.67
N LEU A 196 4.17 16.77 2.08
CA LEU A 196 3.22 16.17 1.13
C LEU A 196 1.91 15.76 1.79
N ALA A 197 1.98 15.15 2.98
CA ALA A 197 0.80 14.80 3.78
C ALA A 197 -0.01 16.05 4.16
N GLU A 198 0.67 17.12 4.58
CA GLU A 198 0.04 18.41 4.91
C GLU A 198 -0.72 18.98 3.71
N ASN A 199 -0.07 19.04 2.54
CA ASN A 199 -0.68 19.56 1.32
C ASN A 199 -1.93 18.76 0.94
N PHE A 200 -1.85 17.43 0.99
CA PHE A 200 -2.98 16.57 0.67
C PHE A 200 -4.16 16.77 1.63
N ILE A 201 -3.90 16.86 2.93
CA ILE A 201 -4.94 17.12 3.94
C ILE A 201 -5.59 18.50 3.72
N ARG A 202 -4.81 19.52 3.36
CA ARG A 202 -5.34 20.85 3.02
C ARG A 202 -6.21 20.82 1.77
N GLU A 203 -5.83 20.07 0.74
CA GLU A 203 -6.67 19.88 -0.45
C GLU A 203 -7.99 19.18 -0.10
N LEU A 204 -7.95 18.10 0.68
CA LEU A 204 -9.17 17.44 1.18
C LEU A 204 -10.05 18.40 1.98
N TYR A 205 -9.46 19.17 2.89
CA TYR A 205 -10.18 20.18 3.66
C TYR A 205 -10.87 21.22 2.76
N GLY A 206 -10.18 21.69 1.70
CA GLY A 206 -10.73 22.57 0.68
C GLY A 206 -11.90 21.96 -0.10
N LEU A 207 -11.93 20.63 -0.22
CA LEU A 207 -13.04 19.87 -0.82
C LEU A 207 -14.19 19.57 0.15
N GLY A 208 -14.15 20.12 1.38
CA GLY A 208 -15.22 19.99 2.37
C GLY A 208 -15.01 18.87 3.40
N VAL A 209 -13.86 18.19 3.40
CA VAL A 209 -13.55 17.13 4.37
C VAL A 209 -13.36 17.72 5.77
N ARG A 210 -13.95 17.08 6.79
CA ARG A 210 -13.89 17.56 8.18
C ARG A 210 -13.43 16.54 9.22
N LYS A 211 -13.49 15.23 8.95
CA LYS A 211 -13.11 14.19 9.94
C LYS A 211 -12.14 13.20 9.31
N ILE A 212 -10.88 13.24 9.71
CA ILE A 212 -9.82 12.40 9.13
C ILE A 212 -9.13 11.62 10.25
N SER A 213 -8.99 10.30 10.07
CA SER A 213 -8.09 9.46 10.84
C SER A 213 -6.85 9.17 9.99
N LEU A 214 -5.71 9.67 10.44
CA LEU A 214 -4.42 9.55 9.79
C LEU A 214 -3.61 8.48 10.51
N THR A 215 -3.32 7.38 9.83
CA THR A 215 -2.63 6.23 10.40
C THR A 215 -1.13 6.45 10.37
N GLY A 216 -0.48 6.33 11.52
CA GLY A 216 0.98 6.35 11.62
C GLY A 216 1.61 5.07 11.09
N LEU A 217 2.92 5.10 10.88
CA LEU A 217 3.70 3.95 10.45
C LEU A 217 3.68 2.83 11.50
N PRO A 218 3.56 1.56 11.08
CA PRO A 218 3.70 0.41 11.96
C PRO A 218 5.18 0.23 12.40
N PRO A 219 5.51 -0.75 13.27
CA PRO A 219 6.89 -1.18 13.50
C PRO A 219 7.42 -1.87 12.23
N MET A 220 7.74 -1.07 11.21
CA MET A 220 8.01 -1.56 9.87
C MET A 220 9.28 -2.42 9.78
N GLY A 221 10.23 -2.25 10.70
CA GLY A 221 11.40 -3.13 10.81
C GLY A 221 11.06 -4.54 11.33
N CYS A 222 9.87 -4.74 11.88
CA CYS A 222 9.38 -6.05 12.32
C CYS A 222 8.53 -6.77 11.28
N LEU A 223 8.33 -6.19 10.08
CA LEU A 223 7.63 -6.88 9.01
C LEU A 223 8.40 -8.17 8.62
N PRO A 224 7.70 -9.27 8.25
CA PRO A 224 8.34 -10.55 7.98
C PRO A 224 9.47 -10.47 6.95
N LEU A 225 9.32 -9.68 5.88
CA LEU A 225 10.38 -9.50 4.90
C LEU A 225 11.60 -8.82 5.51
N GLU A 226 11.40 -7.71 6.20
CA GLU A 226 12.49 -6.93 6.83
C GLU A 226 13.26 -7.74 7.86
N ARG A 227 12.56 -8.57 8.63
CA ARG A 227 13.17 -9.58 9.50
C ARG A 227 14.01 -10.55 8.68
N THR A 228 13.44 -11.14 7.64
CA THR A 228 14.11 -12.19 6.87
C THR A 228 15.38 -11.70 6.17
N ILE A 229 15.40 -10.46 5.67
CA ILE A 229 16.61 -9.88 5.04
C ILE A 229 17.64 -9.40 6.08
N ASN A 230 17.26 -9.29 7.36
CA ASN A 230 18.14 -8.91 8.46
C ASN A 230 19.02 -10.09 8.92
N ILE A 231 19.76 -10.69 7.99
CA ILE A 231 20.58 -11.89 8.20
C ILE A 231 21.62 -11.65 9.30
N LEU A 232 22.30 -10.49 9.28
CA LEU A 232 23.29 -10.12 10.30
C LEU A 232 22.65 -9.85 11.67
N GLY A 233 21.40 -9.39 11.69
CA GLY A 233 20.60 -9.22 12.90
C GLY A 233 19.82 -10.47 13.32
N GLN A 234 20.22 -11.66 12.84
CA GLN A 234 19.63 -12.96 13.22
C GLN A 234 18.12 -13.06 12.96
N ASN A 235 17.65 -12.41 11.91
CA ASN A 235 16.24 -12.30 11.55
C ASN A 235 15.33 -11.61 12.58
N GLU A 236 15.92 -10.83 13.49
CA GLU A 236 15.17 -9.95 14.39
C GLU A 236 14.69 -8.69 13.68
N CYS A 237 13.86 -7.90 14.38
CA CYS A 237 13.41 -6.63 13.84
C CYS A 237 14.58 -5.70 13.49
N VAL A 238 14.46 -4.95 12.39
CA VAL A 238 15.41 -3.91 12.02
C VAL A 238 15.14 -2.66 12.85
N GLU A 239 15.84 -2.51 13.98
CA GLU A 239 15.61 -1.40 14.93
C GLU A 239 15.78 -0.01 14.31
N LYS A 240 16.67 0.13 13.32
CA LYS A 240 16.82 1.39 12.57
C LYS A 240 15.52 1.80 11.89
N TYR A 241 14.79 0.86 11.29
CA TYR A 241 13.52 1.16 10.62
C TYR A 241 12.43 1.47 11.64
N ASN A 242 12.42 0.78 12.78
CA ASN A 242 11.50 1.06 13.87
C ASN A 242 11.73 2.46 14.49
N THR A 243 12.98 2.90 14.58
CA THR A 243 13.32 4.25 15.06
C THR A 243 12.78 5.31 14.09
N VAL A 244 12.98 5.13 12.78
CA VAL A 244 12.44 6.04 11.76
C VAL A 244 10.91 6.06 11.77
N ALA A 245 10.26 4.91 11.96
CA ALA A 245 8.81 4.87 12.10
C ALA A 245 8.31 5.71 13.29
N LEU A 246 8.98 5.62 14.45
CA LEU A 246 8.65 6.40 15.64
C LEU A 246 8.94 7.91 15.45
N GLU A 247 10.06 8.26 14.84
CA GLU A 247 10.43 9.65 14.54
C GLU A 247 9.41 10.30 13.59
N PHE A 248 9.09 9.62 12.48
CA PHE A 248 8.08 10.07 11.53
C PHE A 248 6.70 10.18 12.18
N ASN A 249 6.27 9.22 13.00
CA ASN A 249 5.00 9.28 13.73
C ASN A 249 4.95 10.46 14.70
N GLY A 250 6.08 10.81 15.33
CA GLY A 250 6.20 12.03 16.14
C GLY A 250 5.94 13.29 15.32
N LYS A 251 6.53 13.40 14.12
CA LYS A 251 6.29 14.52 13.20
C LYS A 251 4.86 14.56 12.69
N LEU A 252 4.27 13.40 12.41
CA LEU A 252 2.88 13.24 11.99
C LEU A 252 1.92 13.74 13.07
N ASN A 253 2.15 13.38 14.34
CA ASN A 253 1.39 13.90 15.47
C ASN A 253 1.51 15.43 15.59
N GLY A 254 2.72 15.96 15.41
CA GLY A 254 2.95 17.41 15.35
C GLY A 254 2.16 18.10 14.21
N LEU A 255 2.09 17.47 13.03
CA LEU A 255 1.25 17.95 11.93
C LEU A 255 -0.24 17.94 12.31
N VAL A 256 -0.71 16.85 12.92
CA VAL A 256 -2.11 16.70 13.38
C VAL A 256 -2.49 17.82 14.35
N GLU A 257 -1.67 18.06 15.37
CA GLU A 257 -1.92 19.13 16.34
C GLU A 257 -1.96 20.52 15.70
N ARG A 258 -1.08 20.76 14.72
CA ARG A 258 -0.99 22.04 14.01
C ARG A 258 -2.22 22.28 13.15
N LEU A 259 -2.60 21.32 12.31
CA LEU A 259 -3.73 21.45 11.40
C LEU A 259 -5.07 21.56 12.13
N ASN A 260 -5.26 20.88 13.27
CA ASN A 260 -6.46 21.06 14.09
C ASN A 260 -6.58 22.49 14.66
N LYS A 261 -5.47 23.20 14.89
CA LYS A 261 -5.48 24.61 15.33
C LYS A 261 -5.71 25.57 14.18
N GLU A 262 -5.16 25.27 13.01
CA GLU A 262 -5.17 26.16 11.84
C GLU A 262 -6.42 26.04 10.96
N LEU A 263 -7.10 24.89 10.96
CA LEU A 263 -8.22 24.60 10.06
C LEU A 263 -9.54 24.46 10.85
N PRO A 264 -10.37 25.52 10.92
CA PRO A 264 -11.61 25.51 11.69
C PRO A 264 -12.57 24.39 11.27
N GLY A 265 -13.06 23.63 12.26
CA GLY A 265 -14.01 22.55 12.02
C GLY A 265 -13.40 21.26 11.48
N LEU A 266 -12.08 21.22 11.21
CA LEU A 266 -11.37 19.97 10.99
C LEU A 266 -11.21 19.23 12.33
N ARG A 267 -11.43 17.91 12.29
CA ARG A 267 -11.08 16.96 13.34
C ARG A 267 -10.15 15.92 12.71
N LEU A 268 -8.86 16.16 12.87
CA LEU A 268 -7.81 15.27 12.43
C LEU A 268 -7.30 14.46 13.64
N LEU A 269 -7.27 13.15 13.52
CA LEU A 269 -6.84 12.24 14.59
C LEU A 269 -5.69 11.37 14.08
N SER A 270 -4.68 11.18 14.90
CA SER A 270 -3.62 10.20 14.63
C SER A 270 -4.03 8.83 15.15
N ALA A 271 -3.99 7.81 14.31
CA ALA A 271 -4.18 6.42 14.71
C ALA A 271 -2.80 5.75 14.91
N ASP A 272 -2.52 5.35 16.15
CA ASP A 272 -1.24 4.76 16.56
C ASP A 272 -1.18 3.27 16.22
N ALA A 273 -1.03 2.98 14.93
CA ALA A 273 -0.83 1.61 14.45
C ALA A 273 0.46 0.98 15.01
N TYR A 274 1.49 1.79 15.27
CA TYR A 274 2.75 1.32 15.83
C TYR A 274 2.53 0.59 17.14
N LYS A 275 1.91 1.27 18.11
CA LYS A 275 1.70 0.74 19.46
C LYS A 275 0.82 -0.50 19.46
N ILE A 276 -0.22 -0.53 18.63
CA ILE A 276 -1.14 -1.68 18.54
C ILE A 276 -0.37 -2.90 18.04
N LEU A 277 0.37 -2.76 16.93
CA LEU A 277 1.11 -3.88 16.34
C LEU A 277 2.31 -4.30 17.19
N ASP A 278 3.02 -3.36 17.81
CA ASP A 278 4.11 -3.65 18.74
C ASP A 278 3.63 -4.47 19.95
N GLN A 279 2.43 -4.19 20.47
CA GLN A 279 1.82 -4.98 21.55
C GLN A 279 1.50 -6.41 21.10
N ILE A 280 0.97 -6.59 19.88
CA ILE A 280 0.70 -7.91 19.30
C ILE A 280 2.01 -8.68 19.13
N ILE A 281 3.04 -8.05 18.58
CA ILE A 281 4.36 -8.67 18.36
C ILE A 281 5.01 -9.08 19.68
N LYS A 282 4.97 -8.23 20.71
CA LYS A 282 5.61 -8.51 22.00
C LYS A 282 4.81 -9.47 22.90
N LYS A 283 3.49 -9.53 22.74
CA LYS A 283 2.60 -10.34 23.59
C LYS A 283 1.52 -11.06 22.78
N PRO A 284 1.90 -11.90 21.80
CA PRO A 284 0.98 -12.45 20.80
C PRO A 284 -0.15 -13.27 21.41
N SER A 285 0.14 -14.04 22.46
CA SER A 285 -0.84 -14.89 23.15
C SER A 285 -1.98 -14.10 23.82
N LEU A 286 -1.77 -12.83 24.18
CA LEU A 286 -2.84 -11.97 24.71
C LEU A 286 -3.87 -11.57 23.65
N TYR A 287 -3.48 -11.67 22.38
CA TYR A 287 -4.30 -11.32 21.22
C TYR A 287 -4.70 -12.56 20.39
N GLY A 288 -4.41 -13.77 20.90
CA GLY A 288 -4.76 -15.03 20.25
C GLY A 288 -3.83 -15.45 19.10
N PHE A 289 -2.62 -14.89 19.02
CA PHE A 289 -1.63 -15.27 18.02
C PHE A 289 -0.55 -16.18 18.60
N ASP A 290 -0.08 -17.13 17.78
CA ASP A 290 1.06 -18.00 18.10
C ASP A 290 2.33 -17.59 17.33
N VAL A 291 2.17 -17.12 16.10
CA VAL A 291 3.29 -16.76 15.21
C VAL A 291 3.18 -15.29 14.79
N VAL A 292 4.19 -14.47 15.10
CA VAL A 292 4.24 -13.04 14.72
C VAL A 292 5.42 -12.66 13.83
N ALA A 293 6.41 -13.53 13.71
CA ALA A 293 7.66 -13.24 13.00
C ALA A 293 7.67 -13.76 11.55
N LYS A 294 6.64 -14.49 11.12
CA LYS A 294 6.52 -15.09 9.78
C LYS A 294 5.13 -14.85 9.22
N ALA A 295 5.04 -14.66 7.91
CA ALA A 295 3.77 -14.57 7.20
C ALA A 295 3.11 -15.96 7.04
N CYS A 296 1.78 -16.00 6.94
CA CYS A 296 1.04 -17.20 6.55
C CYS A 296 1.01 -17.33 5.01
N CYS A 297 2.18 -17.46 4.42
CA CYS A 297 2.31 -17.41 2.98
C CYS A 297 3.57 -18.15 2.53
N SER A 298 3.42 -19.32 1.89
CA SER A 298 4.54 -20.21 1.56
C SER A 298 5.50 -20.36 2.76
N THR A 299 6.81 -20.09 2.64
CA THR A 299 7.74 -20.23 3.78
C THR A 299 7.59 -19.14 4.84
N GLY A 300 6.80 -18.10 4.56
CA GLY A 300 6.47 -17.01 5.46
C GLY A 300 7.58 -15.97 5.59
N LYS A 301 8.50 -15.94 4.63
CA LYS A 301 9.76 -15.20 4.69
C LYS A 301 9.85 -14.11 3.62
N PHE A 302 9.61 -14.48 2.37
CA PHE A 302 9.79 -13.60 1.21
C PHE A 302 8.59 -13.60 0.27
N GLU A 303 7.74 -14.62 0.36
CA GLU A 303 6.69 -14.87 -0.59
C GLU A 303 5.53 -13.91 -0.36
N LEU A 304 5.33 -13.05 -1.35
CA LEU A 304 4.30 -12.01 -1.40
C LEU A 304 3.69 -12.01 -2.80
N GLY A 305 2.49 -11.46 -2.95
CA GLY A 305 1.82 -11.42 -4.24
C GLY A 305 1.71 -12.83 -4.84
N TYR A 306 2.09 -13.04 -6.09
CA TYR A 306 1.92 -14.34 -6.77
C TYR A 306 2.75 -15.48 -6.17
N LEU A 307 3.84 -15.18 -5.46
CA LEU A 307 4.59 -16.19 -4.70
C LEU A 307 3.79 -16.67 -3.49
N CYS A 308 2.86 -15.84 -3.02
CA CYS A 308 1.81 -16.22 -2.10
C CYS A 308 0.72 -17.03 -2.80
N ASN A 309 0.94 -18.34 -2.90
CA ASN A 309 0.00 -19.21 -3.57
C ASN A 309 -0.49 -20.34 -2.65
N GLU A 310 -1.78 -20.65 -2.74
CA GLU A 310 -2.43 -21.72 -1.97
C GLU A 310 -1.85 -23.10 -2.29
N LEU A 311 -1.25 -23.27 -3.47
CA LEU A 311 -0.67 -24.54 -3.92
C LEU A 311 0.69 -24.84 -3.27
N SER A 312 1.32 -23.86 -2.62
CA SER A 312 2.58 -24.06 -1.92
C SER A 312 2.32 -24.93 -0.68
N PRO A 313 3.05 -26.05 -0.50
CA PRO A 313 2.86 -26.93 0.67
C PRO A 313 3.21 -26.25 2.00
N PHE A 314 3.85 -25.07 1.96
CA PHE A 314 4.22 -24.29 3.13
C PHE A 314 3.20 -23.20 3.49
N THR A 315 2.28 -22.86 2.59
CA THR A 315 1.20 -21.91 2.90
C THR A 315 0.37 -22.45 4.06
N CYS A 316 0.23 -21.65 5.12
CA CYS A 316 -0.31 -22.15 6.37
C CYS A 316 -1.79 -22.56 6.23
N SER A 317 -2.14 -23.71 6.81
CA SER A 317 -3.50 -24.26 6.77
C SER A 317 -4.47 -23.50 7.67
N ASP A 318 -3.98 -22.90 8.76
CA ASP A 318 -4.76 -22.10 9.70
C ASP A 318 -4.30 -20.63 9.72
N ALA A 319 -5.11 -19.76 9.13
CA ALA A 319 -4.89 -18.31 9.08
C ALA A 319 -4.86 -17.64 10.45
N ASN A 320 -5.50 -18.26 11.45
CA ASN A 320 -5.79 -17.61 12.71
C ASN A 320 -4.60 -17.65 13.67
N ASN A 321 -3.71 -18.64 13.52
CA ASN A 321 -2.56 -18.81 14.41
C ASN A 321 -1.34 -17.97 13.98
N GLY A 322 -1.37 -17.41 12.76
CA GLY A 322 -0.32 -16.57 12.20
C GLY A 322 -0.75 -15.11 12.09
N PHE A 323 0.10 -14.21 12.55
CA PHE A 323 0.04 -12.80 12.21
C PHE A 323 0.29 -12.68 10.71
N SER A 324 -0.78 -12.56 9.94
CA SER A 324 -0.71 -12.02 8.60
C SER A 324 -0.37 -10.53 8.75
N ALA A 325 0.90 -10.21 9.00
CA ALA A 325 1.40 -8.89 8.68
C ALA A 325 0.96 -8.66 7.23
N LEU A 326 0.07 -7.69 7.06
CA LEU A 326 -0.36 -7.18 5.77
C LEU A 326 0.84 -7.22 4.84
N ASP A 327 0.70 -7.87 3.68
CA ASP A 327 1.77 -8.00 2.69
C ASP A 327 2.19 -6.59 2.22
N LEU A 328 3.09 -5.99 2.98
CA LEU A 328 3.49 -4.58 2.92
C LEU A 328 4.88 -4.39 2.32
N SER A 329 5.40 -5.38 1.63
CA SER A 329 6.77 -5.33 1.15
C SER A 329 6.89 -5.88 -0.26
N SER A 330 6.01 -5.43 -1.12
CA SER A 330 5.89 -5.97 -2.46
C SER A 330 6.84 -5.27 -3.44
N ILE A 331 8.11 -5.00 -3.13
CA ILE A 331 9.06 -4.38 -4.09
C ILE A 331 10.41 -5.11 -4.23
N ASN A 332 10.74 -6.13 -3.43
CA ASN A 332 12.02 -6.84 -3.66
C ASN A 332 12.09 -7.69 -4.94
N PHE A 333 10.98 -7.90 -5.62
CA PHE A 333 10.93 -8.67 -6.87
C PHE A 333 11.82 -8.06 -7.96
N CYS A 334 11.85 -6.73 -8.11
CA CYS A 334 12.57 -6.08 -9.20
C CYS A 334 14.09 -6.17 -9.07
N TRP A 335 14.62 -6.17 -7.84
CA TRP A 335 16.06 -6.21 -7.58
C TRP A 335 16.62 -7.63 -7.70
N GLU A 336 15.83 -8.64 -7.29
CA GLU A 336 16.21 -10.05 -7.44
C GLU A 336 16.27 -10.48 -8.90
N TRP A 337 15.34 -10.05 -9.76
CA TRP A 337 15.41 -10.35 -11.20
C TRP A 337 16.52 -9.60 -11.92
N LEU A 338 16.84 -8.37 -11.50
CA LEU A 338 17.99 -7.64 -12.02
C LEU A 338 19.30 -8.33 -11.61
N HIS A 339 19.41 -8.73 -10.35
CA HIS A 339 20.57 -9.47 -9.85
C HIS A 339 20.71 -10.85 -10.51
N ALA A 340 19.60 -11.56 -10.71
CA ALA A 340 19.56 -12.83 -11.42
C ALA A 340 19.92 -12.70 -12.90
N TRP A 341 19.49 -11.62 -13.55
CA TRP A 341 19.88 -11.28 -14.91
C TRP A 341 21.36 -10.95 -15.04
N GLU A 342 21.93 -10.13 -14.14
CA GLU A 342 23.37 -9.83 -14.12
C GLU A 342 24.20 -11.10 -13.88
N MET A 343 23.80 -11.94 -12.91
CA MET A 343 24.42 -13.23 -12.64
C MET A 343 24.30 -14.21 -13.83
N TYR A 344 23.19 -14.19 -14.58
CA TYR A 344 23.02 -14.98 -15.79
C TYR A 344 23.98 -14.56 -16.91
N LYS A 345 24.15 -13.26 -17.15
CA LYS A 345 25.09 -12.75 -18.16
C LYS A 345 26.54 -13.11 -17.85
N ASP A 346 26.88 -13.20 -16.57
CA ASP A 346 28.23 -13.52 -16.11
C ASP A 346 28.48 -15.03 -15.89
N ASP A 347 27.50 -15.89 -16.19
CA ASP A 347 27.53 -17.34 -15.93
C ASP A 347 27.74 -17.69 -14.44
N ARG A 348 27.13 -16.89 -13.56
CA ARG A 348 27.26 -16.96 -12.09
C ARG A 348 25.95 -17.33 -11.39
N LEU A 349 24.94 -17.79 -12.12
CA LEU A 349 23.64 -18.21 -11.54
C LEU A 349 23.73 -19.11 -10.31
N PRO A 350 24.67 -20.08 -10.19
CA PRO A 350 24.79 -20.90 -8.99
C PRO A 350 25.01 -20.11 -7.69
N GLN A 351 25.56 -18.89 -7.79
CA GLN A 351 25.82 -18.02 -6.65
C GLN A 351 24.57 -17.36 -6.08
N LEU A 352 23.43 -17.46 -6.78
CA LEU A 352 22.11 -17.06 -6.26
C LEU A 352 21.49 -18.11 -5.36
N VAL A 353 22.01 -19.35 -5.38
CA VAL A 353 21.48 -20.44 -4.56
C VAL A 353 22.00 -20.29 -3.13
N ASP A 354 21.08 -20.33 -2.17
CA ASP A 354 21.32 -19.99 -0.75
C ASP A 354 22.55 -20.69 -0.15
N LEU A 355 23.45 -19.90 0.46
CA LEU A 355 24.65 -20.37 1.15
C LEU A 355 24.33 -21.26 2.36
N LEU A 356 23.13 -21.15 2.94
CA LEU A 356 22.64 -21.98 4.03
C LEU A 356 22.38 -23.43 3.61
N LEU A 357 22.21 -23.71 2.31
CA LEU A 357 22.15 -25.07 1.80
C LEU A 357 23.53 -25.76 1.85
N ASN A 358 24.62 -25.03 2.10
CA ASN A 358 25.97 -25.60 2.23
C ASN A 358 26.37 -26.53 1.06
N LYS A 359 25.91 -26.24 -0.17
CA LYS A 359 26.02 -27.06 -1.39
C LYS A 359 25.22 -28.38 -1.40
N ASP A 360 24.23 -28.53 -0.53
CA ASP A 360 23.30 -29.66 -0.48
C ASP A 360 22.11 -29.45 -1.44
N PHE A 361 22.40 -29.29 -2.73
CA PHE A 361 21.39 -29.18 -3.79
C PHE A 361 21.96 -29.62 -5.14
N CYS A 362 21.09 -30.02 -6.07
CA CYS A 362 21.48 -30.31 -7.45
C CYS A 362 21.68 -29.00 -8.22
N GLU A 363 22.94 -28.63 -8.48
CA GLU A 363 23.30 -27.38 -9.16
C GLU A 363 22.66 -27.26 -10.56
N VAL A 364 22.57 -28.38 -11.29
CA VAL A 364 21.95 -28.45 -12.62
C VAL A 364 20.45 -28.10 -12.55
N GLU A 365 19.75 -28.61 -11.54
CA GLU A 365 18.32 -28.37 -11.33
C GLU A 365 18.05 -26.94 -10.87
N ALA A 366 18.89 -26.40 -9.99
CA ALA A 366 18.78 -25.03 -9.53
C ALA A 366 19.03 -24.02 -10.66
N ILE A 367 20.07 -24.23 -11.49
CA ILE A 367 20.33 -23.42 -12.69
C ILE A 367 19.13 -23.49 -13.65
N ARG A 368 18.56 -24.68 -13.86
CA ARG A 368 17.39 -24.87 -14.73
C ARG A 368 16.20 -24.03 -14.24
N PHE A 369 15.87 -24.08 -12.95
CA PHE A 369 14.78 -23.29 -12.38
C PHE A 369 15.02 -21.78 -12.51
N LEU A 370 16.25 -21.31 -12.26
CA LEU A 370 16.62 -19.91 -12.41
C LEU A 370 16.52 -19.45 -13.89
N LYS A 371 16.95 -20.28 -14.85
CA LYS A 371 16.80 -20.00 -16.29
C LYS A 371 15.32 -19.97 -16.72
N VAL A 372 14.49 -20.91 -16.26
CA VAL A 372 13.04 -20.87 -16.55
C VAL A 372 12.41 -19.62 -15.97
N GLY A 373 12.78 -19.24 -14.75
CA GLY A 373 12.37 -17.99 -14.13
C GLY A 373 12.66 -16.78 -15.01
N LEU A 374 13.90 -16.67 -15.51
CA LEU A 374 14.30 -15.57 -16.40
C LEU A 374 13.53 -15.58 -17.74
N LEU A 375 13.27 -16.75 -18.32
CA LEU A 375 12.46 -16.88 -19.54
C LEU A 375 11.02 -16.37 -19.36
N CYS A 376 10.46 -16.55 -18.17
CA CYS A 376 9.11 -16.11 -17.81
C CYS A 376 8.98 -14.60 -17.63
N VAL A 377 10.08 -13.87 -17.41
CA VAL A 377 10.08 -12.42 -17.15
C VAL A 377 10.68 -11.59 -18.29
N GLN A 378 10.99 -12.22 -19.43
CA GLN A 378 11.58 -11.57 -20.61
C GLN A 378 10.82 -10.32 -21.09
N GLU A 379 11.53 -9.36 -21.64
CA GLU A 379 11.00 -8.11 -22.16
C GLU A 379 9.88 -8.28 -23.15
N GLU A 380 10.16 -9.03 -24.19
CA GLU A 380 9.14 -9.30 -25.18
C GLU A 380 8.16 -10.34 -24.63
N CYS A 381 6.93 -9.91 -24.31
CA CYS A 381 5.87 -10.80 -23.83
C CYS A 381 5.63 -12.02 -24.73
N ARG A 382 5.91 -11.92 -26.03
CA ARG A 382 5.81 -13.01 -27.02
C ARG A 382 6.88 -14.09 -26.86
N LEU A 383 8.01 -13.79 -26.22
CA LEU A 383 9.11 -14.73 -25.95
C LEU A 383 8.93 -15.48 -24.63
N ARG A 384 8.00 -15.02 -23.77
CA ARG A 384 7.68 -15.69 -22.50
C ARG A 384 6.97 -17.01 -22.76
N PRO A 385 7.43 -18.13 -22.16
CA PRO A 385 6.74 -19.40 -22.31
C PRO A 385 5.35 -19.34 -21.66
N ARG A 386 4.40 -20.08 -22.23
CA ARG A 386 3.13 -20.35 -21.54
C ARG A 386 3.41 -21.13 -20.26
N MET A 387 2.57 -20.98 -19.24
CA MET A 387 2.78 -21.64 -17.94
C MET A 387 2.90 -23.17 -18.06
N SER A 388 2.09 -23.80 -18.91
CA SER A 388 2.20 -25.24 -19.19
C SER A 388 3.53 -25.65 -19.80
N THR A 389 4.14 -24.79 -20.61
CA THR A 389 5.49 -24.99 -21.16
C THR A 389 6.55 -24.78 -20.10
N ALA A 390 6.43 -23.75 -19.25
CA ALA A 390 7.36 -23.48 -18.16
C ALA A 390 7.43 -24.63 -17.15
N ILE A 391 6.28 -25.22 -16.78
CA ILE A 391 6.23 -26.41 -15.90
C ILE A 391 7.02 -27.58 -16.51
N ARG A 392 6.81 -27.83 -17.81
CA ARG A 392 7.52 -28.89 -18.53
C ARG A 392 9.03 -28.61 -18.66
N MET A 393 9.43 -27.35 -18.77
CA MET A 393 10.84 -26.94 -18.70
C MET A 393 11.44 -27.15 -17.30
N MET A 394 10.68 -26.87 -16.23
CA MET A 394 11.12 -27.13 -14.85
C MET A 394 11.25 -28.63 -14.57
N SER A 395 10.34 -29.45 -15.08
CA SER A 395 10.36 -30.91 -14.88
C SER A 395 11.32 -31.67 -15.81
N ASP A 396 12.23 -30.98 -16.51
CA ASP A 396 13.17 -31.54 -17.50
C ASP A 396 12.56 -32.18 -18.75
N GLU A 397 11.26 -32.03 -18.97
CA GLU A 397 10.60 -32.59 -20.15
C GLU A 397 10.92 -31.81 -21.43
N ILE A 398 11.43 -30.59 -21.29
CA ILE A 398 11.83 -29.70 -22.39
C ILE A 398 13.26 -29.21 -22.10
N ASN A 399 14.21 -29.54 -22.98
CA ASN A 399 15.58 -29.05 -22.89
C ASN A 399 15.62 -27.52 -23.13
N ILE A 400 16.28 -26.79 -22.22
CA ILE A 400 16.41 -25.33 -22.27
C ILE A 400 17.86 -24.83 -22.42
N ASP A 401 18.83 -25.72 -22.67
CA ASP A 401 20.27 -25.37 -22.67
C ASP A 401 20.63 -24.36 -23.76
N ASN A 402 19.93 -24.44 -24.90
CA ASN A 402 20.14 -23.58 -26.07
C ASN A 402 19.09 -22.46 -26.21
N VAL A 403 18.21 -22.29 -25.21
CA VAL A 403 17.18 -21.25 -25.27
C VAL A 403 17.80 -19.92 -24.84
N HIS A 404 17.76 -18.94 -25.74
CA HIS A 404 18.26 -17.61 -25.44
C HIS A 404 17.32 -16.90 -24.45
N VAL A 405 17.86 -16.51 -23.30
CA VAL A 405 17.18 -15.66 -22.31
C VAL A 405 17.48 -14.20 -22.65
N SER A 406 16.45 -13.43 -22.99
CA SER A 406 16.57 -11.98 -23.18
C SER A 406 16.43 -11.23 -21.85
N GLN A 407 16.79 -9.94 -21.89
CA GLN A 407 16.62 -9.03 -20.74
C GLN A 407 15.18 -9.08 -20.19
N PRO A 408 14.99 -9.08 -18.86
CA PRO A 408 13.67 -8.98 -18.26
C PRO A 408 12.96 -7.66 -18.61
N GLY A 409 11.64 -7.72 -18.86
CA GLY A 409 10.87 -6.57 -19.35
C GLY A 409 10.68 -5.41 -18.42
N LEU A 410 10.85 -5.65 -17.13
CA LEU A 410 10.84 -4.57 -16.15
C LEU A 410 12.01 -3.60 -16.32
N ILE A 411 13.10 -4.01 -16.99
CA ILE A 411 14.32 -3.21 -17.05
C ILE A 411 14.23 -2.12 -18.14
N THR A 412 13.53 -2.35 -19.25
CA THR A 412 13.42 -1.36 -20.33
C THR A 412 12.49 -0.21 -19.98
N ASP A 413 11.40 -0.48 -19.26
CA ASP A 413 10.52 0.57 -18.74
C ASP A 413 11.25 1.46 -17.72
N MET A 414 12.21 0.91 -16.97
CA MET A 414 13.06 1.68 -16.04
C MET A 414 14.15 2.49 -16.76
N MET A 415 14.83 1.92 -17.77
CA MET A 415 15.89 2.59 -18.55
C MET A 415 15.34 3.63 -19.54
N ALA A 416 14.14 3.41 -20.10
CA ALA A 416 13.45 4.38 -20.94
C ALA A 416 13.06 5.64 -20.16
N VAL A 417 12.65 5.49 -18.89
CA VAL A 417 12.37 6.61 -17.98
C VAL A 417 13.65 7.41 -17.65
N THR A 418 14.80 6.75 -17.49
CA THR A 418 16.08 7.44 -17.21
C THR A 418 16.65 8.15 -18.46
N THR A 419 16.42 7.59 -19.65
CA THR A 419 16.92 8.14 -20.92
C THR A 419 16.02 9.28 -21.44
N SER A 420 14.71 9.18 -21.20
CA SER A 420 13.74 10.26 -21.41
C SER A 420 14.08 11.53 -20.59
N GLN A 421 14.49 11.36 -19.31
CA GLN A 421 14.95 12.47 -18.47
C GLN A 421 16.23 13.12 -19.00
N LYS A 422 17.19 12.35 -19.55
CA LYS A 422 18.41 12.90 -20.16
C LYS A 422 18.16 13.69 -21.45
N HIS A 423 17.23 13.24 -22.30
CA HIS A 423 16.91 13.96 -23.53
C HIS A 423 16.13 15.25 -23.29
N SER A 424 15.26 15.32 -22.28
CA SER A 424 14.56 16.55 -21.91
C SER A 424 15.50 17.63 -21.33
N LEU A 425 16.58 17.22 -20.64
CA LEU A 425 17.60 18.13 -20.09
C LEU A 425 18.55 18.68 -21.15
N ASN A 426 18.83 17.94 -22.22
CA ASN A 426 19.70 18.41 -23.31
C ASN A 426 18.98 19.33 -24.32
N SER A 427 17.66 19.21 -24.47
CA SER A 427 16.87 20.12 -25.32
C SER A 427 16.60 21.49 -24.71
N ILE A 428 16.76 21.63 -23.38
CA ILE A 428 16.58 22.92 -22.67
C ILE A 428 17.87 23.76 -22.72
N ASN A 429 19.04 23.14 -22.86
CA ASN A 429 20.34 23.83 -22.88
C ASN A 429 20.75 24.41 -24.25
N SER A 430 19.96 24.24 -25.32
CA SER A 430 20.29 24.76 -26.65
C SER A 430 19.46 25.97 -27.11
N MET A 431 18.66 26.58 -26.23
CA MET A 431 17.91 27.80 -26.54
C MET A 431 18.16 28.89 -25.49
N HIS A 432 19.29 29.58 -25.59
CA HIS A 432 19.39 31.04 -25.46
C HIS A 432 20.84 31.54 -25.48
N SER A 433 21.20 32.28 -26.53
CA SER A 433 22.17 33.36 -26.49
C SER A 433 21.88 34.30 -27.68
N PRO A 434 21.22 35.45 -27.48
CA PRO A 434 21.21 36.50 -28.49
C PRO A 434 22.53 37.26 -28.44
N GLY A 435 23.14 37.43 -29.61
CA GLY A 435 24.45 38.01 -29.78
C GLY A 435 24.52 39.51 -29.50
N TYR A 436 25.74 39.95 -29.18
CA TYR A 436 26.19 41.32 -29.32
C TYR A 436 27.37 41.34 -30.30
N SER A 437 27.18 42.02 -31.43
CA SER A 437 28.26 42.45 -32.32
C SER A 437 28.77 43.84 -31.90
N PRO A 438 30.08 44.14 -31.97
CA PRO A 438 30.61 45.48 -31.75
C PRO A 438 30.78 46.25 -33.07
N LEU A 439 30.51 47.56 -33.07
CA LEU A 439 30.93 48.48 -34.13
C LEU A 439 31.11 49.92 -33.59
N TYR A 440 32.24 50.52 -33.98
CA TYR A 440 32.75 51.91 -33.85
C TYR A 440 33.30 52.30 -32.46
N LEU A 441 34.57 52.71 -32.28
CA LEU A 441 35.62 53.29 -33.15
C LEU A 441 36.99 52.73 -32.79
#